data_AF-A0A550HCJ9-F1
#
_entry.id   AF-A0A550HCJ9-F1
#
_cell.length_a   1.000
_cell.length_b   1.000
_cell.length_c   1.000
_cell.angle_alpha   90.00
_cell.angle_beta   90.00
_cell.angle_gamma   90.00
#
_symmetry.space_group_name_H-M   'P 1'
#
loop_
_entity.id
_entity.type
_entity.pdbx_description
1 polymer ?
#
loop_
_entity_poly.entity_id
_entity_poly.type
_entity_poly.pdbx_seq_one_letter_code
_entity_poly.pdbx_strand_id
1 'polypeptide(L)'
;MTEHYREQVNAPLWARGSLLTAFTLTAGLLTVQTLTHSAIGQNPAPNSVLFTLSVFFGVVYMLFHKLSINLDDRGIRLRYGLMQRKIPYIDIERVELSRIGVVDYGGMSHDSRGDKAYSIRSGEAVRLVTRSSGSVLFTPQEPRRVVSLINEIGSLPQL
;
A
#
# COMPACT_ATOMS: atom_id res chain seq x y z
N MET A 1 5.60 -9.44 23.12
CA MET A 1 4.90 -9.20 21.84
C MET A 1 5.61 -10.07 20.84
N THR A 2 5.02 -11.23 20.53
CA THR A 2 5.62 -12.17 19.59
C THR A 2 5.12 -11.77 18.20
N GLU A 3 6.03 -11.41 17.29
CA GLU A 3 5.65 -11.18 15.89
C GLU A 3 5.65 -12.55 15.19
N HIS A 4 4.46 -13.04 14.81
CA HIS A 4 4.31 -14.34 14.17
C HIS A 4 4.58 -14.27 12.65
N TYR A 5 4.31 -13.11 12.04
CA TYR A 5 4.52 -12.90 10.62
C TYR A 5 4.69 -11.42 10.31
N ARG A 6 5.70 -11.10 9.50
CA ARG A 6 5.91 -9.74 9.01
C ARG A 6 6.27 -9.77 7.54
N GLU A 7 5.51 -9.01 6.77
CA GLU A 7 5.71 -8.89 5.34
C GLU A 7 5.70 -7.41 4.92
N GLN A 8 6.53 -7.09 3.92
CA GLN A 8 6.47 -5.84 3.18
C GLN A 8 6.30 -6.13 1.70
N VAL A 9 5.18 -5.70 1.14
CA VAL A 9 4.87 -5.81 -0.29
C VAL A 9 5.17 -4.46 -0.93
N ASN A 10 6.08 -4.44 -1.90
CA ASN A 10 6.39 -3.23 -2.64
C ASN A 10 5.31 -2.91 -3.66
N ALA A 11 5.17 -1.61 -3.97
CA ALA A 11 4.33 -1.17 -5.06
C ALA A 11 4.72 -1.79 -6.42
N PRO A 12 3.78 -1.99 -7.37
CA PRO A 12 4.10 -2.59 -8.64
C PRO A 12 5.08 -1.71 -9.41
N LEU A 13 5.89 -2.35 -10.26
CA LEU A 13 6.97 -1.67 -10.96
C LEU A 13 6.47 -0.49 -11.79
N TRP A 14 5.30 -0.60 -12.42
CA TRP A 14 4.73 0.48 -13.22
C TRP A 14 4.40 1.73 -12.39
N ALA A 15 3.85 1.56 -11.18
CA ALA A 15 3.48 2.69 -10.30
C ALA A 15 4.73 3.32 -9.67
N ARG A 16 5.69 2.49 -9.26
CA ARG A 16 6.98 2.97 -8.74
C ARG A 16 7.80 3.66 -9.81
N GLY A 17 7.84 3.06 -11.00
CA GLY A 17 8.60 3.54 -12.15
C GLY A 17 8.08 4.88 -12.64
N SER A 18 6.76 5.07 -12.72
CA SER A 18 6.18 6.35 -13.14
C SER A 18 6.48 7.48 -12.13
N LEU A 19 6.31 7.22 -10.83
CA LEU A 19 6.61 8.20 -9.79
C LEU A 19 8.11 8.54 -9.74
N LEU A 20 8.97 7.53 -9.82
CA LEU A 20 10.42 7.74 -9.83
C LEU A 20 10.87 8.51 -11.07
N THR A 21 10.30 8.21 -12.24
CA THR A 21 10.60 8.93 -13.49
C THR A 21 10.13 10.37 -13.42
N ALA A 22 8.93 10.64 -12.90
CA ALA A 22 8.45 12.00 -12.72
C ALA A 22 9.35 12.80 -11.75
N PHE A 23 9.77 12.16 -10.66
CA PHE A 23 10.72 12.74 -9.71
C PHE A 23 12.08 13.06 -10.35
N THR A 24 12.69 12.09 -11.06
CA THR A 24 14.02 12.29 -11.66
C THR A 24 13.99 13.32 -12.78
N LEU A 25 12.93 13.37 -13.59
CA LEU A 25 12.77 14.38 -14.63
C LEU A 25 12.64 15.79 -14.05
N THR A 26 11.76 15.97 -13.06
CA THR A 26 11.52 17.30 -12.46
C THR A 26 12.76 17.79 -11.69
N ALA A 27 13.40 16.92 -10.91
CA ALA A 27 14.62 17.25 -10.18
C ALA A 27 15.81 17.48 -11.11
N GLY A 28 15.92 16.69 -12.19
CA GLY A 28 16.96 16.84 -13.20
C GLY A 28 16.84 18.17 -13.94
N LEU A 29 15.63 18.53 -14.40
CA LEU A 29 15.38 19.83 -15.04
C LEU A 29 15.69 20.99 -14.09
N LEU A 30 15.25 20.91 -12.82
CA LEU A 30 15.55 21.91 -11.81
C LEU A 30 17.07 22.09 -11.64
N THR A 31 17.80 20.97 -11.54
CA THR A 31 19.25 20.97 -11.35
C THR A 31 19.94 21.66 -12.52
N VAL A 32 19.61 21.28 -13.76
CA VAL A 32 20.24 21.86 -14.95
C VAL A 32 19.88 23.35 -15.09
N GLN A 33 18.62 23.73 -14.88
CA GLN A 33 18.21 25.15 -14.97
C GLN A 33 18.89 26.01 -13.90
N THR A 34 19.10 25.47 -12.70
CA THR A 34 19.76 26.19 -11.61
C THR A 34 21.27 26.34 -11.88
N LEU A 35 21.92 25.31 -12.42
CA LEU A 35 23.36 25.33 -12.72
C LEU A 35 23.71 26.15 -13.96
N THR A 36 22.86 26.10 -14.99
CA THR A 36 23.12 26.81 -16.26
C THR A 36 22.59 28.24 -16.26
N HIS A 37 21.79 28.62 -15.25
CA HIS A 37 21.03 29.86 -15.21
C HIS A 37 20.19 30.11 -16.48
N SER A 38 19.89 29.04 -17.22
CA SER A 38 19.17 29.07 -18.49
C SER A 38 17.98 28.14 -18.42
N ALA A 39 16.87 28.61 -18.95
CA ALA A 39 15.61 27.91 -18.90
C ALA A 39 15.49 26.98 -20.11
N ILE A 40 15.21 25.69 -19.88
CA ILE A 40 15.18 24.66 -20.93
C ILE A 40 13.76 24.53 -21.49
N GLY A 41 13.62 24.71 -22.81
CA GLY A 41 12.38 24.52 -23.56
C GLY A 41 11.77 25.82 -24.09
N GLN A 42 10.73 25.71 -24.93
CA GLN A 42 10.04 26.88 -25.51
C GLN A 42 9.19 27.63 -24.46
N ASN A 43 8.68 26.90 -23.46
CA ASN A 43 7.94 27.46 -22.33
C ASN A 43 8.41 26.78 -21.04
N PRO A 44 9.56 27.19 -20.49
CA PRO A 44 10.17 26.52 -19.36
C PRO A 44 9.34 26.73 -18.10
N ALA A 45 9.12 25.65 -17.35
CA ALA A 45 8.50 25.74 -16.03
C ALA A 45 9.42 26.54 -15.08
N PRO A 46 8.87 27.46 -14.26
CA PRO A 46 9.66 28.15 -13.24
C PRO A 46 10.33 27.17 -12.26
N ASN A 47 11.52 27.52 -11.76
CA ASN A 47 12.25 26.70 -10.77
C ASN A 47 11.41 26.37 -9.54
N SER A 48 10.56 27.29 -9.08
CA SER A 48 9.65 27.07 -7.96
C SER A 48 8.63 25.95 -8.24
N VAL A 49 8.12 25.87 -9.48
CA VAL A 49 7.19 24.83 -9.92
C VAL A 49 7.90 23.48 -9.99
N LEU A 50 9.08 23.44 -10.61
CA LEU A 50 9.88 22.21 -10.70
C LEU A 50 10.27 21.67 -9.32
N PHE A 51 10.67 22.56 -8.40
CA PHE A 51 10.96 22.20 -7.01
C PHE A 51 9.72 21.63 -6.31
N THR A 52 8.58 22.30 -6.43
CA THR A 52 7.32 21.85 -5.82
C THR A 52 6.91 20.48 -6.33
N LEU A 53 6.98 20.25 -7.65
CA LEU A 53 6.67 18.95 -8.25
C LEU A 53 7.66 17.86 -7.84
N SER A 54 8.95 18.17 -7.78
CA SER A 54 10.00 17.23 -7.33
C SER A 54 9.71 16.77 -5.89
N VAL A 55 9.47 17.72 -4.98
CA VAL A 55 9.13 17.41 -3.59
C VAL A 55 7.84 16.60 -3.52
N PHE A 56 6.81 17.01 -4.26
CA PHE A 56 5.53 16.31 -4.30
C PHE A 56 5.68 14.83 -4.72
N PHE A 57 6.33 14.56 -5.86
CA PHE A 57 6.52 13.18 -6.33
C PHE A 57 7.41 12.37 -5.38
N GLY A 58 8.44 12.99 -4.80
CA GLY A 58 9.30 12.36 -3.80
C GLY A 58 8.53 11.94 -2.54
N VAL A 59 7.69 12.83 -2.01
CA VAL A 59 6.83 12.55 -0.84
C VAL A 59 5.80 11.47 -1.16
N VAL A 60 5.12 11.56 -2.30
CA VAL A 60 4.15 10.55 -2.72
C VAL A 60 4.82 9.18 -2.88
N TYR A 61 5.99 9.12 -3.51
CA TYR A 61 6.75 7.87 -3.62
C TYR A 61 7.12 7.32 -2.24
N MET A 62 7.65 8.16 -1.35
CA MET A 62 8.06 7.75 0.00
C MET A 62 6.88 7.19 0.80
N LEU A 63 5.69 7.79 0.68
CA LEU A 63 4.50 7.33 1.38
C LEU A 63 3.93 6.04 0.77
N PHE A 64 3.74 5.97 -0.53
CA PHE A 64 2.92 4.91 -1.14
C PHE A 64 3.72 3.72 -1.72
N HIS A 65 5.05 3.68 -1.55
CA HIS A 65 5.86 2.59 -2.13
C HIS A 65 5.72 1.22 -1.46
N LYS A 66 5.13 1.10 -0.26
CA LYS A 66 5.10 -0.14 0.54
C LYS A 66 3.78 -0.37 1.27
N LEU A 67 3.30 -1.61 1.26
CA LEU A 67 2.29 -2.16 2.18
C LEU A 67 3.01 -3.04 3.19
N SER A 68 2.80 -2.79 4.48
CA SER A 68 3.29 -3.64 5.55
C SER A 68 2.14 -4.41 6.17
N ILE A 69 2.32 -5.71 6.29
CA ILE A 69 1.39 -6.65 6.91
C ILE A 69 2.13 -7.25 8.10
N ASN A 70 1.55 -7.15 9.29
CA ASN A 70 2.13 -7.70 10.52
C ASN A 70 1.05 -8.46 11.28
N LEU A 71 1.31 -9.73 11.58
CA LEU A 71 0.47 -10.58 12.42
C LEU A 71 1.14 -10.67 13.80
N ASP A 72 0.46 -10.14 14.81
CA ASP A 72 0.86 -10.21 16.22
C ASP A 72 -0.16 -10.99 17.03
N ASP A 73 0.17 -11.35 18.27
CA ASP A 73 -0.71 -12.08 19.20
C ASP A 73 -2.11 -11.45 19.37
N ARG A 74 -2.26 -10.14 19.12
CA ARG A 74 -3.49 -9.38 19.33
C ARG A 74 -4.31 -9.20 18.05
N GLY A 75 -3.74 -9.46 16.88
CA GLY A 75 -4.42 -9.31 15.60
C GLY A 75 -3.51 -8.92 14.44
N ILE A 76 -4.15 -8.34 13.43
CA ILE A 76 -3.57 -8.05 12.12
C ILE A 76 -3.37 -6.54 12.00
N ARG A 77 -2.13 -6.11 11.79
CA ARG A 77 -1.77 -4.72 11.49
C ARG A 77 -1.44 -4.56 10.02
N LEU A 78 -2.25 -3.76 9.32
CA LEU A 78 -2.06 -3.36 7.93
C LEU A 78 -1.63 -1.90 7.89
N ARG A 79 -0.56 -1.59 7.16
CA ARG A 79 -0.08 -0.21 6.98
C ARG A 79 0.24 0.05 5.51
N TYR A 80 -0.39 1.08 4.94
CA TYR A 80 -0.14 1.54 3.57
C TYR A 80 -0.06 3.07 3.56
N GLY A 81 1.14 3.61 3.31
CA GLY A 81 1.42 5.03 3.47
C GLY A 81 1.09 5.56 4.86
N LEU A 82 0.23 6.57 4.93
CA LEU A 82 -0.24 7.19 6.16
C LEU A 82 -1.38 6.40 6.83
N MET A 83 -1.97 5.46 6.11
CA MET A 83 -3.09 4.66 6.61
C MET A 83 -2.56 3.48 7.41
N GLN A 84 -3.02 3.34 8.65
CA GLN A 84 -2.78 2.17 9.48
C GLN A 84 -4.11 1.65 9.99
N ARG A 85 -4.32 0.34 9.88
CA ARG A 85 -5.49 -0.35 10.45
C ARG A 85 -5.02 -1.53 11.27
N LYS A 86 -5.61 -1.67 12.46
CA LYS A 86 -5.45 -2.84 13.31
C LYS A 86 -6.79 -3.57 13.38
N ILE A 87 -6.78 -4.87 13.11
CA ILE A 87 -7.96 -5.74 13.15
C ILE A 87 -7.69 -6.80 14.21
N PRO A 88 -8.34 -6.75 15.38
CA PRO A 88 -8.11 -7.73 16.43
C PRO A 88 -8.72 -9.08 16.05
N TYR A 89 -8.10 -10.20 16.44
CA TYR A 89 -8.57 -11.54 16.06
C TYR A 89 -10.01 -11.81 16.51
N ILE A 90 -10.41 -11.29 17.68
CA ILE A 90 -11.77 -11.43 18.20
C ILE A 90 -12.85 -10.80 17.31
N ASP A 91 -12.48 -9.83 16.46
CA ASP A 91 -13.38 -9.18 15.53
C ASP A 91 -13.45 -9.92 14.18
N ILE A 92 -12.57 -10.89 13.94
CA ILE A 92 -12.56 -11.68 12.71
C ILE A 92 -13.60 -12.79 12.83
N GLU A 93 -14.61 -12.75 11.98
CA GLU A 93 -15.64 -13.78 11.90
C GLU A 93 -15.22 -14.90 10.95
N ARG A 94 -14.63 -14.54 9.81
CA ARG A 94 -14.24 -15.50 8.77
C ARG A 94 -13.03 -14.99 7.99
N VAL A 95 -12.18 -15.91 7.56
CA VAL A 95 -11.02 -15.64 6.70
C VAL A 95 -11.14 -16.49 5.44
N GLU A 96 -11.05 -15.84 4.28
CA GLU A 96 -11.19 -16.50 2.98
C GLU A 96 -10.12 -16.06 2.01
N LEU A 97 -9.77 -16.95 1.08
CA LEU A 97 -9.05 -16.56 -0.11
C LEU A 97 -10.01 -15.85 -1.05
N SER A 98 -9.57 -14.71 -1.56
CA SER A 98 -10.30 -13.93 -2.54
C SER A 98 -9.39 -13.57 -3.70
N ARG A 99 -9.94 -12.93 -4.72
CA ARG A 99 -9.19 -12.46 -5.87
C ARG A 99 -9.52 -11.00 -6.12
N ILE A 100 -8.51 -10.18 -6.30
CA ILE A 100 -8.63 -8.76 -6.58
C ILE A 100 -8.29 -8.51 -8.04
N GLY A 101 -9.25 -7.95 -8.78
CA GLY A 101 -9.05 -7.46 -10.14
C GLY A 101 -8.25 -6.15 -10.18
N VAL A 102 -7.64 -5.85 -11.34
CA VAL A 102 -6.91 -4.59 -11.59
C VAL A 102 -7.86 -3.39 -11.52
N VAL A 103 -9.10 -3.57 -11.97
CA VAL A 103 -10.13 -2.52 -12.07
C VAL A 103 -10.91 -2.37 -10.77
N ASP A 104 -11.11 -3.47 -10.05
CA ASP A 104 -11.93 -3.48 -8.83
C ASP A 104 -11.24 -2.77 -7.66
N TYR A 105 -9.89 -2.86 -7.59
CA TYR A 105 -9.14 -2.28 -6.47
C TYR A 105 -7.76 -1.73 -6.86
N GLY A 106 -7.73 -0.77 -7.78
CA GLY A 106 -6.55 0.07 -8.05
C GLY A 106 -6.27 1.04 -6.88
N GLY A 107 -5.47 0.61 -5.90
CA GLY A 107 -5.14 1.39 -4.71
C GLY A 107 -6.16 1.17 -3.57
N MET A 108 -6.40 2.22 -2.76
CA MET A 108 -7.44 2.21 -1.73
C MET A 108 -8.80 2.43 -2.41
N SER A 109 -9.55 1.35 -2.66
CA SER A 109 -10.95 1.47 -3.05
C SER A 109 -11.86 0.84 -1.99
N HIS A 110 -12.99 1.51 -1.81
CA HIS A 110 -14.16 0.90 -1.21
C HIS A 110 -14.91 0.17 -2.33
N ASP A 111 -15.29 -1.08 -2.11
CA ASP A 111 -16.34 -1.65 -2.96
C ASP A 111 -17.64 -0.85 -2.75
N SER A 112 -18.51 -0.88 -3.74
CA SER A 112 -19.94 -0.52 -3.64
C SER A 112 -20.65 -1.10 -2.40
N ARG A 113 -20.09 -2.15 -1.79
CA ARG A 113 -20.57 -2.84 -0.59
C ARG A 113 -19.96 -2.33 0.73
N GLY A 114 -19.07 -1.33 0.69
CA GLY A 114 -18.38 -0.78 1.87
C GLY A 114 -17.14 -1.56 2.32
N ASP A 115 -16.73 -2.57 1.55
CA ASP A 115 -15.54 -3.37 1.81
C ASP A 115 -14.26 -2.54 1.59
N LYS A 116 -13.27 -2.65 2.47
CA LYS A 116 -12.00 -1.91 2.34
C LYS A 116 -10.89 -2.80 1.83
N ALA A 117 -10.25 -2.44 0.73
CA ALA A 117 -9.06 -3.16 0.26
C ALA A 117 -7.77 -2.37 0.51
N TYR A 118 -6.77 -3.13 0.95
CA TYR A 118 -5.36 -2.75 1.03
C TYR A 118 -4.60 -3.60 0.01
N SER A 119 -4.78 -3.25 -1.26
CA SER A 119 -4.13 -3.96 -2.35
C SER A 119 -3.10 -3.07 -3.02
N ILE A 120 -1.98 -3.68 -3.41
CA ILE A 120 -1.05 -3.07 -4.33
C ILE A 120 -0.84 -3.92 -5.60
N ARG A 121 -1.43 -5.12 -5.67
CA ARG A 121 -1.33 -6.00 -6.84
C ARG A 121 -2.66 -6.66 -7.13
N SER A 122 -2.99 -6.86 -8.39
CA SER A 122 -4.07 -7.77 -8.76
C SER A 122 -3.64 -9.22 -8.50
N GLY A 123 -4.57 -10.07 -8.11
CA GLY A 123 -4.31 -11.50 -7.90
C GLY A 123 -5.00 -12.08 -6.68
N GLU A 124 -4.45 -13.19 -6.18
CA GLU A 124 -4.92 -13.81 -4.93
C GLU A 124 -4.72 -12.85 -3.75
N ALA A 125 -5.75 -12.78 -2.90
CA ALA A 125 -5.84 -11.89 -1.75
C ALA A 125 -6.42 -12.63 -0.55
N VAL A 126 -6.25 -12.06 0.64
CA VAL A 126 -6.90 -12.50 1.86
C VAL A 126 -8.05 -11.56 2.16
N ARG A 127 -9.25 -12.10 2.33
CA ARG A 127 -10.43 -11.38 2.79
C ARG A 127 -10.74 -11.77 4.23
N LEU A 128 -10.76 -10.76 5.09
CA LEU A 128 -11.19 -10.85 6.47
C LEU A 128 -12.62 -10.33 6.55
N VAL A 129 -13.57 -11.16 6.94
CA VAL A 129 -14.92 -10.70 7.28
C VAL A 129 -14.89 -10.32 8.75
N THR A 130 -15.08 -9.03 9.05
CA THR A 130 -15.09 -8.53 10.43
C THR A 130 -16.51 -8.32 10.92
N ARG A 131 -16.75 -8.51 12.22
CA ARG A 131 -18.06 -8.30 12.84
C ARG A 131 -18.41 -6.82 12.90
N SER A 132 -17.42 -5.95 13.12
CA SER A 132 -17.62 -4.53 13.38
C SER A 132 -17.70 -3.64 12.14
N SER A 133 -16.97 -3.96 11.07
CA SER A 133 -16.57 -2.94 10.08
C SER A 133 -16.49 -3.43 8.64
N GLY A 134 -17.27 -4.46 8.32
CA GLY A 134 -17.37 -5.05 6.99
C GLY A 134 -16.19 -5.95 6.65
N SER A 135 -15.95 -6.23 5.38
CA SER A 135 -14.79 -7.04 5.00
C SER A 135 -13.57 -6.18 4.67
N VAL A 136 -12.39 -6.72 5.02
CA VAL A 136 -11.09 -6.13 4.73
C VAL A 136 -10.31 -7.07 3.84
N LEU A 137 -9.90 -6.58 2.68
CA LEU A 137 -9.09 -7.34 1.74
C LEU A 137 -7.65 -6.84 1.77
N PHE A 138 -6.67 -7.73 1.65
CA PHE A 138 -5.28 -7.36 1.46
C PHE A 138 -4.50 -8.41 0.67
N THR A 139 -3.40 -8.00 0.03
CA THR A 139 -2.64 -8.85 -0.90
C THR A 139 -1.24 -9.19 -0.40
N PRO A 140 -1.06 -10.21 0.45
CA PRO A 140 0.26 -10.72 0.83
C PRO A 140 0.91 -11.48 -0.33
N GLN A 141 2.23 -11.72 -0.31
CA GLN A 141 2.95 -12.52 -1.32
C GLN A 141 2.45 -13.96 -1.38
N GLU A 142 2.18 -14.57 -0.22
CA GLU A 142 1.73 -15.95 -0.04
C GLU A 142 0.34 -16.01 0.65
N PRO A 143 -0.77 -15.71 -0.05
CA PRO A 143 -2.11 -15.63 0.56
C PRO A 143 -2.55 -16.88 1.31
N ARG A 144 -2.30 -18.06 0.73
CA ARG A 144 -2.67 -19.34 1.34
C ARG A 144 -1.99 -19.55 2.69
N ARG A 145 -0.70 -19.23 2.79
CA ARG A 145 0.07 -19.32 4.03
C ARG A 145 -0.47 -18.37 5.09
N VAL A 146 -0.78 -17.13 4.69
CA VAL A 146 -1.34 -16.13 5.60
C VAL A 146 -2.70 -16.56 6.14
N VAL A 147 -3.59 -17.10 5.30
CA VAL A 147 -4.88 -17.65 5.77
C VAL A 147 -4.67 -18.77 6.79
N SER A 148 -3.78 -19.73 6.50
CA SER A 148 -3.47 -20.81 7.44
C SER A 148 -2.95 -20.29 8.78
N LEU A 149 -2.04 -19.32 8.76
CA LEU A 149 -1.49 -18.72 9.99
C LEU A 149 -2.58 -17.99 10.80
N ILE A 150 -3.47 -17.26 10.14
CA ILE A 150 -4.55 -16.55 10.85
C ILE A 150 -5.52 -17.55 11.49
N ASN A 151 -5.86 -18.64 10.78
CA ASN A 151 -6.73 -19.68 11.33
C ASN A 151 -6.07 -20.42 12.51
N GLU A 152 -4.77 -20.72 12.42
CA GLU A 152 -4.02 -21.33 13.51
C GLU A 152 -4.03 -20.42 14.75
N ILE A 153 -3.64 -19.15 14.60
CA ILE A 153 -3.59 -18.19 15.71
C ILE A 153 -4.99 -17.90 16.28
N GLY A 154 -6.00 -17.76 15.42
CA GLY A 154 -7.38 -17.48 15.82
C GLY A 154 -8.08 -18.65 16.52
N SER A 155 -7.61 -19.88 16.30
CA SER A 155 -8.14 -21.08 16.96
C SER A 155 -7.50 -21.37 18.31
N LEU A 156 -6.39 -20.71 18.65
CA LEU A 156 -5.78 -20.82 19.97
C LEU A 156 -6.67 -20.13 21.01
N PRO A 157 -6.96 -20.77 22.16
CA PRO A 157 -7.68 -20.12 23.24
C PRO A 157 -6.90 -18.89 23.68
N GLN A 158 -7.54 -17.72 23.63
CA GLN A 158 -6.97 -16.49 24.16
C GLN A 158 -6.88 -16.63 25.69
N LEU A 159 -5.71 -17.02 26.18
CA LEU A 159 -5.37 -17.14 27.60
C LEU A 159 -5.30 -15.77 28.28
#